data_AF-A0AAV2PQK4-F1
#
_entry.id   AF-A0AAV2PQK4-F1
#
_cell.length_a   1.000
_cell.length_b   1.000
_cell.length_c   1.000
_cell.angle_alpha   90.00
_cell.angle_beta   90.00
_cell.angle_gamma   90.00
#
_symmetry.space_group_name_H-M   'P 1'
#
loop_
_entity.id
_entity.type
_entity.pdbx_description
1 polymer ?
#
loop_
_entity_poly.entity_id
_entity_poly.type
_entity_poly.pdbx_seq_one_letter_code
_entity_poly.pdbx_strand_id
1 'polypeptide(L)'
;MAGLRLDLRGCTINQERNAPDICTTAPSVPYANQGMAGRHIALDSIEDVFYFCESLINKQWSRCYSSGDSGTTWKGLPVFLSNVLGYWTTSNQIFASNQDQSSFFYTNDTGLTWTSTSHSAYATASSSSGWEGAQSLDYSAPLSGVTKGDWTADHMGVSRGGNLYVTWDACCSHTF
;
A
#
# COMPACT_ATOMS: atom_id res chain seq x y z
N MET A 1 -2.80 -0.58 15.46
CA MET A 1 -2.01 -0.20 14.27
C MET A 1 -2.82 -0.55 13.01
N ALA A 2 -2.40 -0.21 11.79
CA ALA A 2 -3.27 -0.23 10.62
C ALA A 2 -2.58 -0.46 9.27
N GLY A 3 -2.56 -1.69 8.74
CA GLY A 3 -2.30 -1.92 7.32
C GLY A 3 -3.51 -1.53 6.45
N LEU A 4 -3.32 -0.80 5.35
CA LEU A 4 -4.38 -0.36 4.45
C LEU A 4 -3.99 -0.64 2.99
N ARG A 5 -4.58 -1.67 2.40
CA ARG A 5 -4.42 -1.97 0.98
C ARG A 5 -5.33 -1.09 0.13
N LEU A 6 -4.75 -0.10 -0.52
CA LEU A 6 -5.46 0.78 -1.44
C LEU A 6 -5.23 0.31 -2.87
N ASP A 7 -6.06 -0.57 -3.40
CA ASP A 7 -5.98 -0.78 -4.84
C ASP A 7 -6.41 0.56 -5.51
N LEU A 8 -5.49 1.23 -6.23
CA LEU A 8 -5.79 2.41 -7.05
C LEU A 8 -5.91 2.00 -8.51
N ARG A 9 -6.63 2.79 -9.30
CA ARG A 9 -6.77 2.56 -10.73
C ARG A 9 -6.18 3.73 -11.50
N GLY A 10 -5.35 3.45 -12.51
CA GLY A 10 -4.87 4.42 -13.48
C GLY A 10 -3.63 5.24 -13.11
N CYS A 11 -3.11 5.16 -11.88
CA CYS A 11 -1.99 6.00 -11.43
C CYS A 11 -0.76 5.12 -11.20
N THR A 12 0.21 5.16 -12.11
CA THR A 12 1.55 4.66 -11.81
C THR A 12 2.47 5.85 -11.57
N ILE A 13 3.41 5.75 -10.63
CA ILE A 13 4.44 6.78 -10.40
C ILE A 13 5.32 7.01 -11.66
N ASN A 14 5.17 6.15 -12.67
CA ASN A 14 6.11 6.00 -13.78
C ASN A 14 5.71 6.75 -15.06
N GLN A 15 4.46 7.22 -15.18
CA GLN A 15 3.98 7.78 -16.44
C GLN A 15 3.40 9.19 -16.23
N GLU A 16 4.24 10.17 -16.58
CA GLU A 16 3.91 11.58 -16.83
C GLU A 16 3.54 12.45 -15.61
N ARG A 17 4.58 13.05 -14.98
CA ARG A 17 4.45 14.20 -14.05
C ARG A 17 3.73 15.43 -14.63
N ASN A 18 3.38 15.41 -15.91
CA ASN A 18 2.78 16.53 -16.63
C ASN A 18 1.29 16.31 -16.96
N ALA A 19 0.67 15.20 -16.53
CA ALA A 19 -0.77 15.04 -16.67
C ALA A 19 -1.49 16.04 -15.74
N PRO A 20 -2.53 16.76 -16.20
CA PRO A 20 -3.30 17.65 -15.34
C PRO A 20 -3.82 16.89 -14.12
N ASP A 21 -3.70 17.53 -12.96
CA ASP A 21 -4.05 16.97 -11.64
C ASP A 21 -5.57 16.87 -11.48
N ILE A 22 -6.16 15.85 -12.12
CA ILE A 22 -7.61 15.62 -12.15
C ILE A 22 -8.04 14.74 -10.95
N CYS A 23 -7.09 14.38 -10.07
CA CYS A 23 -7.30 13.65 -8.82
C CYS A 23 -8.02 14.45 -7.73
N THR A 24 -8.34 15.73 -7.93
CA THR A 24 -8.97 16.55 -6.88
C THR A 24 -10.45 16.21 -6.63
N THR A 25 -11.07 15.36 -7.46
CA THR A 25 -12.47 14.95 -7.30
C THR A 25 -12.58 13.44 -7.31
N ALA A 26 -13.22 12.88 -6.28
CA ALA A 26 -13.52 11.45 -6.22
C ALA A 26 -14.37 11.04 -7.45
N PRO A 27 -14.00 9.97 -8.16
CA PRO A 27 -14.81 9.46 -9.27
C PRO A 27 -16.22 9.09 -8.81
N SER A 28 -17.24 9.52 -9.55
CA SER A 28 -18.64 9.18 -9.30
C SER A 28 -19.04 7.79 -9.81
N VAL A 29 -18.21 7.16 -10.65
CA VAL A 29 -18.46 5.84 -11.26
C VAL A 29 -17.26 4.93 -10.97
N PRO A 30 -17.47 3.65 -10.60
CA PRO A 30 -16.37 2.71 -10.47
C PRO A 30 -15.67 2.54 -11.82
N TYR A 31 -14.35 2.68 -11.87
CA TYR A 31 -13.59 2.42 -13.09
C TYR A 31 -13.81 0.98 -13.63
N ALA A 32 -13.68 0.76 -14.93
CA ALA A 32 -13.76 -0.59 -15.50
C ALA A 32 -12.45 -1.39 -15.23
N ASN A 33 -12.52 -2.72 -15.21
CA ASN A 33 -11.43 -3.64 -14.84
C ASN A 33 -10.15 -3.62 -15.72
N GLN A 34 -10.06 -2.73 -16.71
CA GLN A 34 -8.90 -2.66 -17.62
C GLN A 34 -7.88 -1.64 -17.09
N GLY A 35 -6.62 -2.06 -16.91
CA GLY A 35 -5.51 -1.15 -16.52
C GLY A 35 -5.32 -0.91 -15.00
N MET A 36 -5.72 -1.85 -14.15
CA MET A 36 -5.59 -1.72 -12.69
C MET A 36 -4.12 -1.82 -12.23
N ALA A 37 -3.64 -0.84 -11.46
CA ALA A 37 -2.35 -0.85 -10.78
C ALA A 37 -2.57 -0.79 -9.26
N GLY A 38 -2.65 -1.95 -8.61
CA GLY A 38 -2.86 -2.00 -7.16
C GLY A 38 -1.72 -1.32 -6.39
N ARG A 39 -2.06 -0.52 -5.37
CA ARG A 39 -1.12 0.03 -4.40
C ARG A 39 -1.35 -0.64 -3.05
N HIS A 40 -0.31 -1.14 -2.41
CA HIS A 40 -0.44 -1.73 -1.08
C HIS A 40 0.22 -0.78 -0.13
N ILE A 41 -0.54 -0.22 0.81
CA ILE A 41 0.02 0.61 1.86
C ILE A 41 -0.03 -0.20 3.15
N ALA A 42 1.02 -0.15 3.92
CA ALA A 42 0.95 -0.56 5.31
C ALA A 42 1.59 0.52 6.16
N LEU A 43 1.00 0.74 7.33
CA LEU A 43 1.55 1.65 8.30
C LEU A 43 1.95 0.86 9.54
N ASP A 44 3.24 0.95 9.85
CA ASP A 44 3.73 0.71 11.19
C ASP A 44 3.46 1.95 12.05
N SER A 45 2.39 1.94 12.85
CA SER A 45 2.03 3.11 13.68
C SER A 45 2.82 3.20 14.99
N ILE A 46 3.68 2.23 15.31
CA ILE A 46 4.54 2.26 16.49
C ILE A 46 5.82 2.97 16.11
N GLU A 47 6.41 2.58 14.97
CA GLU A 47 7.65 3.15 14.46
C GLU A 47 7.43 4.31 13.46
N ASP A 48 6.17 4.65 13.14
CA ASP A 48 5.74 5.66 12.15
C ASP A 48 6.31 5.39 10.74
N VAL A 49 6.35 4.12 10.34
CA VAL A 49 6.91 3.69 9.05
C VAL A 49 5.82 3.37 8.05
N PHE A 50 5.86 4.05 6.91
CA PHE A 50 5.04 3.76 5.75
C PHE A 50 5.70 2.70 4.89
N TYR A 51 4.91 1.75 4.44
CA TYR A 51 5.26 0.80 3.41
C TYR A 51 4.33 1.01 2.24
N PHE A 52 4.88 0.97 1.05
CA PHE A 52 4.16 1.23 -0.18
C PHE A 52 4.63 0.28 -1.26
N CYS A 53 3.76 -0.57 -1.79
CA CYS A 53 4.03 -1.36 -3.00
C CYS A 53 3.15 -0.90 -4.14
N GLU A 54 3.72 -0.70 -5.32
CA GLU A 54 2.97 -0.33 -6.52
C GLU A 54 3.18 -1.36 -7.63
N SER A 55 2.08 -1.88 -8.18
CA SER A 55 2.09 -2.68 -9.40
C SER A 55 2.39 -1.81 -10.62
N LEU A 56 3.40 -2.17 -11.41
CA LEU A 56 3.75 -1.43 -12.60
C LEU A 56 2.91 -1.90 -13.81
N ILE A 57 2.14 -1.02 -14.47
CA ILE A 57 1.21 -1.41 -15.55
C ILE A 57 1.86 -2.29 -16.65
N ASN A 58 3.11 -2.01 -17.00
CA ASN A 58 3.82 -2.69 -18.10
C ASN A 58 4.71 -3.86 -17.64
N LYS A 59 4.71 -4.13 -16.34
CA LYS A 59 5.71 -4.96 -15.69
C LYS A 59 4.94 -5.81 -14.71
N GLN A 60 4.88 -7.11 -14.95
CA GLN A 60 4.29 -8.07 -14.02
C GLN A 60 5.15 -8.15 -12.75
N TRP A 61 5.43 -7.05 -12.06
CA TRP A 61 6.14 -6.99 -10.80
C TRP A 61 5.78 -5.69 -10.11
N SER A 62 5.59 -5.78 -8.79
CA SER A 62 5.39 -4.62 -7.94
C SER A 62 6.74 -4.16 -7.40
N ARG A 63 6.90 -2.85 -7.20
CA ARG A 63 8.02 -2.32 -6.42
C ARG A 63 7.52 -1.82 -5.08
N CYS A 64 8.21 -2.24 -4.02
CA CYS A 64 7.93 -1.81 -2.68
C CYS A 64 8.96 -0.79 -2.18
N TYR A 65 8.50 0.13 -1.34
CA TYR A 65 9.25 1.21 -0.74
C TYR A 65 8.84 1.33 0.73
N SER A 66 9.73 1.89 1.55
CA SER A 66 9.38 2.33 2.90
C SER A 66 9.82 3.77 3.15
N SER A 67 9.14 4.44 4.07
CA SER A 67 9.46 5.78 4.54
C SER A 67 9.32 5.81 6.06
N GLY A 68 10.39 6.20 6.76
CA GLY A 68 10.40 6.40 8.21
C GLY A 68 10.29 7.87 8.62
N ASP A 69 10.00 8.75 7.67
CA ASP A 69 9.85 10.19 7.84
C ASP A 69 8.54 10.68 7.25
N SER A 70 7.49 9.88 7.45
CA SER A 70 6.11 10.27 7.14
C SER A 70 5.88 10.60 5.65
N GLY A 71 6.60 9.92 4.75
CA GLY A 71 6.47 10.07 3.29
C GLY A 71 7.44 11.07 2.66
N THR A 72 8.30 11.74 3.45
CA THR A 72 9.24 12.76 2.96
C THR A 72 10.34 12.14 2.09
N THR A 73 10.91 11.01 2.54
CA THR A 73 11.89 10.24 1.80
C THR A 73 11.47 8.77 1.71
N TRP A 74 11.83 8.14 0.59
CA TRP A 74 11.46 6.77 0.31
C TRP A 74 12.72 5.93 0.03
N LYS A 75 12.83 4.81 0.73
CA LYS A 75 13.84 3.78 0.52
C LYS A 75 13.22 2.63 -0.27
N GLY A 76 13.87 2.22 -1.35
CA GLY A 76 13.48 1.00 -2.07
C GLY A 76 13.68 -0.24 -1.20
N LEU A 77 12.67 -1.10 -1.13
CA LEU A 77 12.76 -2.40 -0.48
C LEU A 77 13.37 -3.45 -1.44
N PRO A 78 13.83 -4.61 -0.92
CA PRO A 78 14.36 -5.67 -1.76
C PRO A 78 13.42 -6.09 -2.89
N VAL A 79 13.96 -6.29 -4.08
CA VAL A 79 13.21 -6.52 -5.33
C VAL A 79 12.34 -7.79 -5.35
N PHE A 80 12.60 -8.73 -4.44
CA PHE A 80 11.80 -9.94 -4.30
C PHE A 80 10.51 -9.73 -3.50
N LEU A 81 10.35 -8.57 -2.87
CA LEU A 81 9.12 -8.19 -2.19
C LEU A 81 8.19 -7.49 -3.18
N SER A 82 6.95 -7.95 -3.24
CA SER A 82 5.94 -7.39 -4.13
C SER A 82 4.65 -7.01 -3.42
N ASN A 83 4.38 -7.60 -2.25
CA ASN A 83 3.19 -7.34 -1.47
C ASN A 83 3.55 -7.18 -0.01
N VAL A 84 3.05 -6.14 0.65
CA VAL A 84 3.05 -6.07 2.12
C VAL A 84 1.69 -6.58 2.60
N LEU A 85 1.72 -7.61 3.43
CA LEU A 85 0.53 -8.41 3.78
C LEU A 85 -0.19 -7.88 5.03
N GLY A 86 0.58 -7.35 5.98
CA GLY A 86 0.05 -6.86 7.24
C GLY A 86 1.12 -6.84 8.33
N TYR A 87 0.67 -6.46 9.52
CA TYR A 87 1.50 -6.35 10.70
C TYR A 87 0.98 -7.24 11.83
N TRP A 88 1.89 -7.91 12.51
CA TRP A 88 1.61 -8.72 13.68
C TRP A 88 2.09 -8.00 14.94
N THR A 89 1.15 -7.33 15.61
CA THR A 89 1.40 -6.46 16.77
C THR A 89 2.07 -7.17 17.94
N THR A 90 1.73 -8.44 18.18
CA THR A 90 2.26 -9.22 19.30
C THR A 90 3.77 -9.45 19.20
N SER A 91 4.27 -9.59 17.97
CA SER A 91 5.68 -9.93 17.71
C SER A 91 6.47 -8.75 17.14
N ASN A 92 5.82 -7.59 16.95
CA ASN A 92 6.37 -6.44 16.24
C ASN A 92 6.96 -6.82 14.87
N GLN A 93 6.13 -7.47 14.02
CA GLN A 93 6.58 -8.01 12.74
C GLN A 93 5.68 -7.57 11.60
N ILE A 94 6.27 -7.02 10.53
CA ILE A 94 5.57 -6.78 9.27
C ILE A 94 5.86 -7.94 8.35
N PHE A 95 4.80 -8.49 7.76
CA PHE A 95 4.91 -9.58 6.80
C PHE A 95 4.73 -9.08 5.38
N ALA A 96 5.49 -9.67 4.48
CA ALA A 96 5.42 -9.44 3.05
C ALA A 96 5.52 -10.76 2.29
N SER A 97 5.24 -10.70 1.01
CA SER A 97 5.46 -11.80 0.09
C SER A 97 6.02 -11.34 -1.24
N ASN A 98 6.54 -12.31 -1.98
CA ASN A 98 6.75 -12.15 -3.41
C ASN A 98 5.40 -12.10 -4.15
N GLN A 99 5.47 -11.87 -5.46
CA GLN A 99 4.29 -11.57 -6.26
C GLN A 99 3.24 -12.68 -6.34
N ASP A 100 3.69 -13.93 -6.51
CA ASP A 100 2.84 -15.12 -6.58
C ASP A 100 2.48 -15.67 -5.19
N GLN A 101 2.95 -15.00 -4.12
CA GLN A 101 2.80 -15.41 -2.73
C GLN A 101 3.35 -16.81 -2.43
N SER A 102 4.33 -17.29 -3.21
CA SER A 102 5.00 -18.56 -2.95
C SER A 102 6.08 -18.46 -1.86
N SER A 103 6.56 -17.24 -1.57
CA SER A 103 7.56 -16.97 -0.53
C SER A 103 7.08 -15.87 0.40
N PHE A 104 7.28 -16.08 1.71
CA PHE A 104 6.90 -15.14 2.77
C PHE A 104 8.15 -14.62 3.46
N PHE A 105 8.05 -13.37 3.89
CA PHE A 105 9.12 -12.65 4.57
C PHE A 105 8.54 -11.88 5.73
N TYR A 106 9.36 -11.60 6.73
CA TYR A 106 9.04 -10.61 7.75
C TYR A 106 10.21 -9.68 8.02
N THR A 107 9.89 -8.53 8.58
CA THR A 107 10.82 -7.57 9.18
C THR A 107 10.32 -7.20 10.57
N ASN A 108 11.25 -6.92 11.48
CA ASN A 108 10.99 -6.38 12.82
C ASN A 108 11.88 -5.17 13.11
N ASP A 109 12.45 -4.57 12.05
CA ASP A 109 13.42 -3.49 12.12
C ASP A 109 13.10 -2.40 11.10
N THR A 110 11.82 -2.04 10.98
CA THR A 110 11.35 -0.98 10.07
C THR A 110 11.68 -1.24 8.58
N GLY A 111 11.77 -2.51 8.18
CA GLY A 111 12.06 -2.90 6.81
C GLY A 111 13.52 -2.73 6.42
N LEU A 112 14.43 -2.56 7.38
CA LEU A 112 15.87 -2.54 7.13
C LEU A 112 16.37 -3.93 6.70
N THR A 113 15.88 -4.98 7.35
CA THR A 113 16.17 -6.38 7.01
C THR A 113 14.88 -7.19 6.83
N TRP A 114 14.94 -8.15 5.91
CA TRP A 114 13.83 -9.04 5.58
C TRP A 114 14.28 -10.48 5.67
N THR A 115 13.62 -11.25 6.55
CA THR A 115 13.94 -12.64 6.82
C THR A 115 12.88 -13.54 6.19
N SER A 116 13.30 -14.57 5.46
CA SER A 116 12.38 -15.57 4.90
C SER A 116 11.69 -16.34 6.03
N THR A 117 10.41 -16.64 5.84
CA THR A 117 9.61 -17.40 6.79
C THR A 117 8.72 -18.40 6.08
N SER A 118 8.26 -19.42 6.81
CA SER A 118 7.36 -20.41 6.26
C SER A 118 5.95 -19.85 6.09
N HIS A 119 5.19 -20.44 5.16
CA HIS A 119 3.76 -20.17 5.04
C HIS A 119 3.02 -20.47 6.36
N SER A 120 3.41 -21.52 7.09
CA SER A 120 2.81 -21.86 8.38
C SER A 120 3.00 -20.77 9.43
N ALA A 121 4.19 -20.16 9.52
CA ALA A 121 4.46 -19.07 10.45
C ALA A 121 3.65 -17.81 10.10
N TYR A 122 3.56 -17.47 8.81
CA TYR A 122 2.65 -16.42 8.34
C TYR A 122 1.19 -16.74 8.70
N ALA A 123 0.70 -17.95 8.43
CA ALA A 123 -0.68 -18.33 8.74
C ALA A 123 -1.01 -18.25 10.24
N THR A 124 -0.06 -18.63 11.10
CA THR A 124 -0.17 -18.43 12.56
C THR A 124 -0.26 -16.96 12.91
N ALA A 125 0.61 -16.11 12.35
CA ALA A 125 0.55 -14.67 12.58
C ALA A 125 -0.80 -14.10 12.11
N SER A 126 -1.23 -14.42 10.89
CA SER A 126 -2.42 -13.85 10.24
C SER A 126 -3.76 -14.27 10.84
N SER A 127 -3.77 -15.32 11.65
CA SER A 127 -4.95 -15.80 12.39
C SER A 127 -4.96 -15.37 13.85
N SER A 128 -3.91 -14.68 14.32
CA SER A 128 -3.79 -14.26 15.72
C SER A 128 -4.61 -13.00 16.03
N SER A 129 -4.93 -12.79 17.30
CA SER A 129 -5.65 -11.60 17.80
C SER A 129 -4.86 -10.29 17.69
N GLY A 130 -3.58 -10.35 17.33
CA GLY A 130 -2.72 -9.19 17.09
C GLY A 130 -2.47 -8.89 15.62
N TRP A 131 -3.12 -9.62 14.71
CA TRP A 131 -2.94 -9.42 13.28
C TRP A 131 -3.71 -8.23 12.75
N GLU A 132 -3.03 -7.43 11.96
CA GLU A 132 -3.59 -6.30 11.25
C GLU A 132 -3.25 -6.45 9.77
N GLY A 133 -4.10 -7.22 9.09
CA GLY A 133 -4.00 -7.41 7.65
C GLY A 133 -4.21 -6.12 6.88
N ALA A 134 -3.64 -6.07 5.68
CA ALA A 134 -3.86 -4.97 4.77
C ALA A 134 -5.35 -4.91 4.35
N GLN A 135 -6.01 -3.77 4.55
CA GLN A 135 -7.44 -3.59 4.23
C GLN A 135 -7.66 -3.13 2.80
N SER A 136 -8.35 -3.91 1.95
CA SER A 136 -8.72 -3.49 0.60
C SER A 136 -9.74 -2.34 0.62
N LEU A 137 -9.57 -1.33 -0.24
CA LEU A 137 -10.68 -0.41 -0.56
C LEU A 137 -11.78 -1.15 -1.32
N ASP A 138 -13.03 -0.86 -0.93
CA ASP A 138 -14.18 -1.18 -1.76
C ASP A 138 -14.29 -0.15 -2.89
N TYR A 139 -14.37 -0.66 -4.12
CA TYR A 139 -14.54 0.14 -5.33
C TYR A 139 -16.01 0.44 -5.65
N SER A 140 -16.94 0.06 -4.78
CA SER A 140 -18.34 0.46 -4.91
C SER A 140 -18.46 1.99 -4.81
N ALA A 141 -19.25 2.59 -5.70
CA ALA A 141 -19.38 4.04 -5.77
C ALA A 141 -20.29 4.58 -4.65
N PRO A 142 -19.97 5.77 -4.10
CA PRO A 142 -18.77 6.58 -4.33
C PRO A 142 -17.53 6.02 -3.61
N LEU A 143 -16.34 6.18 -4.20
CA LEU A 143 -15.06 5.83 -3.57
C LEU A 143 -14.92 6.56 -2.23
N SER A 144 -15.18 5.85 -1.15
CA SER A 144 -14.97 6.35 0.21
C SER A 144 -13.55 5.99 0.63
N GLY A 145 -12.82 6.96 1.19
CA GLY A 145 -11.53 6.68 1.79
C GLY A 145 -11.68 5.67 2.92
N VAL A 146 -10.66 4.83 3.14
CA VAL A 146 -10.63 3.99 4.33
C VAL A 146 -9.93 4.75 5.43
N THR A 147 -10.64 4.88 6.55
CA THR A 147 -10.13 5.50 7.77
C THR A 147 -9.81 4.43 8.80
N LYS A 148 -8.63 4.51 9.39
CA LYS A 148 -8.22 3.66 10.51
C LYS A 148 -7.42 4.46 11.53
N GLY A 149 -8.04 4.72 12.69
CA GLY A 149 -7.53 5.70 13.64
C GLY A 149 -7.56 7.09 13.03
N ASP A 150 -6.47 7.85 13.18
CA ASP A 150 -6.33 9.19 12.59
C ASP A 150 -5.96 9.17 11.10
N TRP A 151 -5.67 7.99 10.55
CA TRP A 151 -5.21 7.83 9.18
C TRP A 151 -6.37 7.60 8.22
N THR A 152 -6.37 8.32 7.11
CA THR A 152 -7.32 8.13 6.01
C THR A 152 -6.55 7.97 4.72
N ALA A 153 -6.78 6.88 3.99
CA ALA A 153 -6.28 6.72 2.63
C ALA A 153 -7.44 6.78 1.63
N ASP A 154 -7.29 7.59 0.60
CA ASP A 154 -8.31 7.83 -0.41
C ASP A 154 -7.68 8.01 -1.81
N HIS A 155 -8.44 8.58 -2.74
CA HIS A 155 -8.02 8.83 -4.11
C HIS A 155 -7.04 10.03 -4.26
N MET A 156 -6.82 10.84 -3.22
CA MET A 156 -5.83 11.93 -3.21
C MET A 156 -4.52 11.49 -2.56
N GLY A 157 -4.60 10.63 -1.55
CA GLY A 157 -3.40 10.28 -0.80
C GLY A 157 -3.64 9.47 0.46
N VAL A 158 -2.69 9.58 1.37
CA VAL A 158 -2.81 9.19 2.77
C VAL A 158 -2.72 10.47 3.61
N SER A 159 -3.70 10.69 4.47
CA SER A 159 -3.77 11.82 5.40
C SER A 159 -3.83 11.34 6.86
N ARG A 160 -3.39 12.19 7.79
CA ARG A 160 -3.50 11.99 9.24
C ARG A 160 -4.11 13.23 9.88
N GLY A 161 -5.23 13.07 10.59
CA GLY A 161 -5.90 14.19 11.25
C GLY A 161 -6.22 15.35 10.30
N GLY A 162 -6.53 15.04 9.03
CA GLY A 162 -6.82 16.01 7.97
C GLY A 162 -5.60 16.61 7.26
N ASN A 163 -4.37 16.33 7.71
CA ASN A 163 -3.16 16.76 7.01
C ASN A 163 -2.74 15.69 6.00
N LEU A 164 -2.40 16.06 4.77
CA LEU A 164 -1.97 15.12 3.73
C LEU A 164 -0.48 14.78 3.91
N TYR A 165 -0.16 13.48 3.99
CA TYR A 165 1.19 12.94 4.25
C TYR A 165 1.82 12.35 3.01
N VAL A 166 1.03 11.57 2.26
CA VAL A 166 1.45 10.98 0.99
C VAL A 166 0.44 11.43 -0.06
N THR A 167 0.89 12.05 -1.13
CA THR A 167 0.06 12.37 -2.29
C THR A 167 0.27 11.33 -3.38
N TRP A 168 -0.79 11.01 -4.10
CA TRP A 168 -0.67 10.28 -5.35
C TRP A 168 -0.31 11.27 -6.45
N ASP A 169 0.93 11.25 -6.95
CA ASP A 169 1.28 12.02 -8.14
C ASP A 169 0.49 11.46 -9.35
N ALA A 170 -0.25 12.35 -9.99
CA ALA A 170 -0.96 12.24 -11.27
C ALA A 170 -1.98 11.10 -11.41
N CYS A 171 -3.23 11.48 -11.67
CA CYS A 171 -4.19 10.59 -12.31
C CYS A 171 -5.28 11.35 -13.06
N CYS A 172 -5.67 10.72 -14.19
CA CYS A 172 -6.91 10.89 -14.94
C CYS A 172 -6.91 11.82 -16.17
N SER A 173 -6.32 11.37 -17.29
CA SER A 173 -7.04 11.48 -18.58
C SER A 173 -6.70 10.34 -19.55
N HIS A 174 -7.50 9.28 -19.54
CA HIS A 174 -7.74 8.50 -20.75
C HIS A 174 -9.24 8.23 -20.86
N THR A 175 -9.95 9.17 -21.48
CA THR A 175 -11.11 8.81 -22.28
C THR A 175 -10.58 7.98 -23.46
N PHE A 176 -11.01 6.72 -23.57
CA PHE A 176 -10.91 5.97 -24.83
C PHE A 176 -12.06 6.37 -25.74
#